data_AF-A0A259T0C0-F1
#
_entry.id   AF-A0A259T0C0-F1
#
_cell.length_a   1.000
_cell.length_b   1.000
_cell.length_c   1.000
_cell.angle_alpha   90.00
_cell.angle_beta   90.00
_cell.angle_gamma   90.00
#
_symmetry.space_group_name_H-M   'P 1'
#
loop_
_entity.id
_entity.type
_entity.pdbx_description
1 polymer ?
#
loop_
_entity_poly.entity_id
_entity_poly.type
_entity_poly.pdbx_seq_one_letter_code
_entity_poly.pdbx_strand_id
1 'polypeptide(L)'
;MDTNRSRSTSPQGKPAVHESQPASETAATLDHEGYTGEQLRSIQNIEGGGPPKRANMDQLPAPIRYFGYFFMSAIALFVVISILISIFK
;
A
#
# COMPACT_ATOMS: atom_id res chain seq x y z
N MET A 1 47.66 -17.14 28.32
CA MET A 1 46.25 -17.54 28.12
C MET A 1 45.47 -16.32 28.57
N ASP A 2 45.23 -15.40 27.64
CA ASP A 2 44.78 -14.04 27.98
C ASP A 2 43.56 -13.71 27.11
N THR A 3 42.42 -13.60 27.79
CA THR A 3 41.08 -13.44 27.24
C THR A 3 40.82 -11.98 26.89
N ASN A 4 41.24 -11.54 25.71
CA ASN A 4 40.91 -10.20 25.22
C ASN A 4 39.56 -10.20 24.48
N ARG A 5 38.45 -10.21 25.24
CA ARG A 5 37.10 -9.99 24.71
C ARG A 5 36.86 -8.47 24.66
N SER A 6 37.19 -7.85 23.53
CA SER A 6 36.85 -6.47 23.23
C SER A 6 35.33 -6.30 23.22
N ARG A 7 34.78 -5.76 24.31
CA ARG A 7 33.39 -5.35 24.44
C ARG A 7 33.24 -4.03 23.68
N SER A 8 32.83 -4.09 22.42
CA SER A 8 32.49 -2.90 21.62
C SER A 8 31.22 -2.27 22.20
N THR A 9 31.39 -1.11 22.82
CA THR A 9 30.33 -0.22 23.29
C THR A 9 29.67 0.43 22.07
N SER A 10 28.44 0.06 21.75
CA SER A 10 27.61 0.83 20.80
C SER A 10 27.26 2.19 21.39
N PRO A 11 27.55 3.32 20.71
CA PRO A 11 26.86 4.57 20.98
C PRO A 11 25.46 4.49 20.36
N GLN A 12 24.46 4.96 21.10
CA GLN A 12 23.11 5.17 20.62
C GLN A 12 23.12 6.06 19.36
N GLY A 13 22.57 5.57 18.26
CA GLY A 13 22.35 6.38 17.05
C GLY A 13 22.39 5.57 15.76
N LYS A 14 21.20 5.21 15.26
CA LYS A 14 20.91 4.50 13.99
C LYS A 14 21.18 2.99 14.06
N PRO A 15 20.21 2.13 13.66
CA PRO A 15 20.48 0.70 13.55
C PRO A 15 21.60 0.49 12.55
N ALA A 16 22.62 -0.26 12.95
CA ALA A 16 23.72 -0.63 12.08
C ALA A 16 23.15 -1.39 10.88
N VAL A 17 23.16 -0.73 9.73
CA VAL A 17 22.84 -1.35 8.45
C VAL A 17 23.88 -2.45 8.25
N HIS A 18 23.44 -3.69 8.16
CA HIS A 18 24.34 -4.83 7.99
C HIS A 18 25.09 -4.66 6.66
N GLU A 19 26.36 -5.06 6.55
CA GLU A 19 27.14 -4.84 5.31
C GLU A 19 26.53 -5.52 4.06
N SER A 20 25.64 -6.49 4.27
CA SER A 20 24.84 -7.15 3.21
C SER A 20 23.54 -6.43 2.86
N GLN A 21 23.18 -5.35 3.55
CA GLN A 21 22.02 -4.53 3.19
C GLN A 21 22.41 -3.64 2.01
N PRO A 22 21.71 -3.75 0.88
CA PRO A 22 22.01 -2.90 -0.27
C PRO A 22 21.75 -1.43 0.13
N ALA A 23 22.75 -0.57 -0.07
CA ALA A 23 22.69 0.88 0.19
C ALA A 23 21.58 1.62 -0.60
N SER A 24 20.89 0.89 -1.49
CA SER A 24 19.77 1.36 -2.31
C SER A 24 18.46 1.54 -1.55
N GLU A 25 18.31 1.00 -0.34
CA GLU A 25 17.01 1.03 0.37
C GLU A 25 16.66 2.43 0.91
N THR A 26 17.65 3.32 1.06
CA THR A 26 17.42 4.70 1.53
C THR A 26 17.07 5.68 0.39
N ALA A 27 17.35 5.34 -0.88
CA ALA A 27 17.02 6.17 -2.03
C ALA A 27 15.69 5.80 -2.70
N ALA A 28 15.10 4.64 -2.36
CA ALA A 28 13.88 4.11 -2.98
C ALA A 28 12.57 4.67 -2.38
N THR A 29 12.65 5.68 -1.51
CA THR A 29 11.47 6.32 -0.88
C THR A 29 10.92 7.51 -1.66
N LEU A 30 11.55 7.96 -2.75
CA LEU A 30 11.05 9.10 -3.55
C LEU A 30 10.50 8.73 -4.93
N ASP A 31 10.88 7.58 -5.50
CA ASP A 31 10.43 7.15 -6.84
C ASP A 31 9.78 5.76 -6.78
N HIS A 32 8.71 5.62 -6.00
CA HIS A 32 7.96 4.37 -5.88
C HIS A 32 7.05 4.13 -7.12
N GLU A 33 7.61 4.21 -8.33
CA GLU A 33 7.02 3.49 -9.47
C GLU A 33 7.40 2.02 -9.31
N GLY A 34 6.39 1.21 -8.97
CA GLY A 34 6.52 -0.17 -8.53
C GLY A 34 7.54 -0.98 -9.32
N TYR A 35 8.66 -1.28 -8.67
CA TYR A 35 9.62 -2.27 -9.14
C TYR A 35 8.98 -3.66 -9.01
N THR A 36 8.15 -4.04 -9.98
CA THR A 36 7.69 -5.42 -10.15
C THR A 36 8.81 -6.15 -10.88
N GLY A 37 9.69 -6.84 -10.16
CA GLY A 37 10.61 -7.76 -10.81
C GLY A 37 9.81 -8.75 -11.65
N GLU A 38 10.12 -8.92 -12.94
CA GLU A 38 9.39 -9.82 -13.85
C GLU A 38 9.21 -11.23 -13.25
N GLN A 39 10.20 -11.67 -12.47
CA GLN A 39 10.22 -12.95 -11.78
C GLN A 39 9.21 -13.07 -10.62
N LEU A 40 8.80 -11.95 -10.03
CA LEU A 40 7.84 -11.88 -8.92
C LEU A 40 6.41 -11.55 -9.40
N ARG A 41 6.22 -11.21 -10.67
CA ARG A 41 4.90 -10.85 -11.22
C ARG A 41 3.86 -11.95 -11.04
N SER A 42 4.25 -13.22 -11.23
CA SER A 42 3.33 -14.35 -11.06
C SER A 42 2.83 -14.44 -9.62
N ILE A 43 3.73 -14.27 -8.65
CA ILE A 43 3.41 -14.32 -7.21
C ILE A 43 2.60 -13.10 -6.80
N GLN A 44 3.01 -11.89 -7.19
CA GLN A 44 2.31 -10.64 -6.88
C GLN A 44 0.89 -10.57 -7.46
N ASN A 45 0.66 -11.20 -8.62
CA ASN A 45 -0.67 -11.21 -9.25
C ASN A 45 -1.64 -12.18 -8.54
N ILE A 46 -1.11 -13.18 -7.82
CA ILE A 46 -1.91 -14.12 -7.03
C ILE A 46 -2.14 -13.57 -5.62
N GLU A 47 -1.09 -13.04 -5.00
CA GLU A 47 -1.10 -12.59 -3.60
C GLU A 47 -1.59 -11.14 -3.44
N GLY A 48 -1.79 -10.42 -4.56
CA GLY A 48 -2.16 -9.02 -4.53
C GLY A 48 -1.02 -8.09 -4.08
N GLY A 49 0.22 -8.57 -4.07
CA GLY A 49 1.42 -7.81 -3.68
C GLY A 49 1.87 -6.74 -4.70
N GLY A 50 1.07 -6.46 -5.71
CA GLY A 50 1.29 -5.36 -6.64
C GLY A 50 0.76 -4.02 -6.10
N PRO A 51 1.10 -2.89 -6.74
CA PRO A 51 0.53 -1.60 -6.39
C PRO A 51 -1.02 -1.64 -6.46
N PRO A 52 -1.74 -0.91 -5.59
CA PRO A 52 -3.20 -0.91 -5.57
C PRO A 52 -3.76 -0.57 -6.95
N LYS A 53 -4.42 -1.54 -7.60
CA LYS A 53 -5.05 -1.33 -8.90
C LYS A 53 -6.43 -0.71 -8.71
N ARG A 54 -6.75 0.32 -9.51
CA ARG A 54 -8.11 0.85 -9.56
C ARG A 54 -9.09 -0.24 -10.00
N ALA A 55 -10.17 -0.41 -9.25
CA ALA A 55 -11.22 -1.35 -9.60
C ALA A 55 -11.94 -0.89 -10.87
N ASN A 56 -11.95 -1.73 -11.91
CA ASN A 56 -12.75 -1.51 -13.11
C ASN A 56 -14.10 -2.22 -12.93
N MET A 57 -15.17 -1.45 -12.75
CA MET A 57 -16.52 -1.98 -12.50
C MET A 57 -17.06 -2.83 -13.65
N ASP A 58 -16.63 -2.57 -14.90
CA ASP A 58 -17.08 -3.32 -16.07
C ASP A 58 -16.52 -4.74 -16.12
N GLN A 59 -15.38 -4.96 -15.45
CA GLN A 59 -14.69 -6.25 -15.37
C GLN A 59 -15.17 -7.11 -14.20
N LEU A 60 -16.05 -6.58 -13.34
CA LEU A 60 -16.54 -7.31 -12.17
C LEU A 60 -17.71 -8.24 -12.52
N PRO A 61 -17.85 -9.38 -11.81
CA PRO A 61 -19.03 -10.24 -11.91
C PRO A 61 -20.33 -9.46 -11.65
N ALA A 62 -21.39 -9.79 -12.39
CA ALA A 62 -22.65 -9.05 -12.37
C ALA A 62 -23.20 -8.76 -10.95
N PRO A 63 -23.21 -9.72 -10.00
CA PRO A 63 -23.72 -9.45 -8.63
C PRO A 63 -22.93 -8.37 -7.90
N ILE A 64 -21.60 -8.42 -7.97
CA ILE A 64 -20.70 -7.46 -7.32
C ILE A 64 -20.85 -6.08 -7.96
N ARG A 65 -20.99 -6.05 -9.28
CA ARG A 65 -21.21 -4.82 -10.04
C ARG A 65 -22.49 -4.11 -9.62
N TYR A 66 -23.60 -4.84 -9.48
CA TYR A 66 -24.86 -4.25 -9.00
C TYR A 66 -24.75 -3.72 -7.57
N PHE A 67 -24.07 -4.45 -6.69
CA PHE A 67 -23.83 -3.98 -5.32
C PHE A 67 -23.05 -2.67 -5.28
N GLY A 68 -21.98 -2.56 -6.09
CA GLY A 68 -21.18 -1.34 -6.21
C GLY A 68 -22.01 -0.14 -6.70
N TYR A 69 -22.82 -0.32 -7.76
CA TYR A 69 -23.69 0.75 -8.25
C TYR A 69 -24.79 1.14 -7.25
N PHE A 70 -25.39 0.17 -6.56
CA PHE A 70 -26.37 0.43 -5.51
C PHE A 70 -25.77 1.33 -4.43
N PHE A 71 -24.59 0.98 -3.90
CA PHE A 71 -23.95 1.74 -2.84
C PHE A 71 -23.56 3.16 -3.29
N MET A 72 -22.98 3.30 -4.48
CA MET A 72 -22.63 4.62 -5.05
C MET A 72 -23.88 5.49 -5.26
N SER A 73 -24.97 4.91 -5.76
CA SER A 73 -26.23 5.63 -5.94
C SER A 73 -26.86 6.05 -4.61
N ALA A 74 -26.79 5.21 -3.58
CA ALA A 74 -27.31 5.51 -2.26
C ALA A 74 -26.57 6.69 -1.63
N ILE A 75 -25.24 6.72 -1.71
CA ILE A 75 -24.43 7.85 -1.22
C ILE A 75 -24.78 9.13 -1.99
N ALA A 76 -24.84 9.07 -3.32
CA ALA A 76 -25.20 10.23 -4.13
C ALA A 76 -26.59 10.77 -3.76
N LEU A 77 -27.57 9.88 -3.56
CA LEU A 77 -28.91 10.25 -3.13
C LEU A 77 -28.91 10.88 -1.73
N PHE A 78 -28.14 10.33 -0.78
CA PHE A 78 -27.99 10.89 0.56
C PHE A 78 -27.44 12.31 0.53
N VAL A 79 -26.44 12.59 -0.31
CA VAL A 79 -25.89 13.93 -0.49
C VAL A 79 -26.96 14.89 -1.01
N VAL A 80 -27.72 14.49 -2.04
CA VAL A 80 -28.81 15.31 -2.59
C VAL A 80 -29.88 15.61 -1.54
N ILE A 81 -30.34 14.60 -0.80
CA ILE A 81 -31.33 14.77 0.27
C ILE A 81 -30.79 15.70 1.36
N SER A 82 -29.51 15.55 1.75
CA SER A 82 -28.89 16.37 2.78
C SER A 82 -28.85 17.85 2.38
N ILE A 83 -28.52 18.13 1.11
CA ILE A 83 -28.53 19.49 0.56
C ILE A 83 -29.96 20.05 0.55
N LEU A 84 -30.95 19.26 0.11
CA LEU A 84 -32.35 19.69 0.12
C LEU A 84 -32.81 20.05 1.53
N ILE A 85 -32.57 19.19 2.52
CA ILE A 85 -32.90 19.48 3.92
C ILE A 85 -32.20 20.75 4.39
N SER A 86 -30.92 20.94 4.06
CA SER A 86 -30.15 22.13 4.46
C SER A 86 -30.67 23.45 3.87
N ILE A 87 -31.38 23.42 2.74
CA ILE A 87 -31.92 24.61 2.08
C ILE A 87 -33.35 24.89 2.55
N PHE A 88 -34.15 23.84 2.77
CA PHE A 88 -35.58 23.95 3.09
C PHE A 88 -35.89 23.95 4.60
N LYS A 89 -34.88 23.77 5.46
CA LYS A 89 -35.01 23.78 6.92
C LYS A 89 -33.98 24.67 7.57
#